data_AF-A0A552UWQ0-F1
#
_entry.id   AF-A0A552UWQ0-F1
#
_cell.length_a   1.000
_cell.length_b   1.000
_cell.length_c   1.000
_cell.angle_alpha   90.00
_cell.angle_beta   90.00
_cell.angle_gamma   90.00
#
_symmetry.space_group_name_H-M   'P 1'
#
loop_
_entity.id
_entity.type
_entity.pdbx_description
1 polymer ?
#
loop_
_entity_poly.entity_id
_entity_poly.type
_entity_poly.pdbx_seq_one_letter_code
_entity_poly.pdbx_strand_id
1 'polypeptide(L)'
;MSLAKEAEVANIFTGDEVAWCAVAHTVLALRADKPVLFKGYARLRAASFLEFGQMISVPCLGDTLVFKREGGYHVGLYIGEDTTHYHVAGGNQSNQYNITRIDKKRLLQARRPYYTTGVPKSVKRLFLNATGEISKNEV
;
A
#
# COMPACT_ATOMS: atom_id res chain seq x y z
N MET A 1 1.77 16.31 9.09
CA MET A 1 1.86 16.08 10.56
C MET A 1 0.78 15.16 11.16
N SER A 2 -0.50 15.18 10.75
CA SER A 2 -1.53 14.33 11.39
C SER A 2 -1.29 12.82 11.22
N LEU A 3 -0.96 12.37 10.01
CA LEU A 3 -0.74 10.94 9.71
C LEU A 3 0.43 10.35 10.50
N ALA A 4 1.54 11.08 10.63
CA ALA A 4 2.70 10.63 11.40
C ALA A 4 2.39 10.44 12.89
N LYS A 5 1.51 11.28 13.45
CA LYS A 5 1.04 11.12 14.84
C LYS A 5 0.18 9.87 15.00
N GLU A 6 -0.75 9.66 14.08
CA GLU A 6 -1.66 8.50 14.10
C GLU A 6 -0.92 7.18 13.84
N ALA A 7 0.09 7.19 12.99
CA ALA A 7 0.99 6.06 12.81
C ALA A 7 2.01 5.87 13.96
N GLU A 8 1.99 6.73 14.99
CA GLU A 8 2.90 6.72 16.15
C GLU A 8 4.39 6.83 15.76
N VAL A 9 4.69 7.67 14.77
CA VAL A 9 6.05 7.90 14.24
C VAL A 9 6.44 9.37 14.19
N ALA A 10 5.63 10.28 14.75
CA ALA A 10 5.87 11.72 14.68
C ALA A 10 7.24 12.17 15.23
N ASN A 11 7.83 11.39 16.14
CA ASN A 11 9.15 11.66 16.73
C ASN A 11 10.33 11.23 15.84
N ILE A 12 10.10 10.42 14.81
CA ILE A 12 11.13 9.88 13.90
C ILE A 12 10.86 10.19 12.42
N PHE A 13 9.68 10.73 12.11
CA PHE A 13 9.30 11.15 10.77
C PHE A 13 9.80 12.58 10.51
N THR A 14 10.76 12.72 9.61
CA THR A 14 11.51 13.98 9.39
C THR A 14 10.84 14.96 8.43
N GLY A 15 9.71 14.61 7.82
CA GLY A 15 8.94 15.49 6.93
C GLY A 15 8.46 14.80 5.65
N ASP A 16 7.63 15.51 4.90
CA ASP A 16 6.95 14.99 3.70
C ASP A 16 7.90 14.78 2.50
N GLU A 17 9.15 15.26 2.60
CA GLU A 17 10.26 14.97 1.67
C GLU A 17 10.74 13.50 1.76
N VAL A 18 10.38 12.78 2.83
CA VAL A 18 10.65 11.35 2.98
C VAL A 18 9.45 10.56 2.52
N ALA A 19 9.70 9.50 1.76
CA ALA A 19 8.64 8.65 1.22
C ALA A 19 7.66 8.17 2.30
N TRP A 20 6.43 8.69 2.25
CA TRP A 20 5.42 8.51 3.30
C TRP A 20 4.34 7.47 2.95
N CYS A 21 4.53 6.69 1.87
CA CYS A 21 3.61 5.61 1.47
C CYS A 21 3.31 4.63 2.62
N ALA A 22 4.33 4.21 3.37
CA ALA A 22 4.18 3.30 4.50
C ALA A 22 3.47 3.94 5.70
N VAL A 23 3.67 5.25 5.92
CA VAL A 23 2.98 6.01 6.98
C VAL A 23 1.49 6.09 6.66
N ALA A 24 1.13 6.47 5.43
CA ALA A 24 -0.27 6.52 5.00
C ALA A 24 -0.94 5.14 5.09
N HIS A 25 -0.24 4.09 4.66
CA HIS A 25 -0.78 2.73 4.68
C HIS A 25 -0.88 2.16 6.09
N THR A 26 0.01 2.57 7.01
CA THR A 26 -0.10 2.25 8.45
C THR A 26 -1.36 2.88 9.05
N VAL A 27 -1.60 4.17 8.80
CA VAL A 27 -2.81 4.85 9.27
C VAL A 27 -4.07 4.17 8.76
N LEU A 28 -4.09 3.82 7.47
CA LEU A 28 -5.20 3.08 6.87
C LEU A 28 -5.46 1.75 7.59
N ALA A 29 -4.41 0.96 7.83
CA ALA A 29 -4.54 -0.33 8.51
C ALA A 29 -5.07 -0.17 9.94
N LEU A 30 -4.57 0.82 10.68
CA LEU A 30 -5.03 1.13 12.04
C LEU A 30 -6.50 1.57 12.07
N ARG A 31 -6.90 2.48 11.17
CA ARG A 31 -8.31 2.93 11.04
C ARG A 31 -9.26 1.81 10.66
N ALA A 32 -8.79 0.83 9.90
CA ALA A 32 -9.55 -0.35 9.50
C ALA A 32 -9.51 -1.48 10.55
N ASP A 33 -9.00 -1.20 11.75
CA ASP A 33 -8.83 -2.15 12.86
C ASP A 33 -8.09 -3.43 12.43
N LYS A 34 -7.04 -3.24 11.60
CA LYS A 34 -6.18 -4.32 11.14
C LYS A 34 -4.93 -4.42 12.01
N PRO A 35 -4.50 -5.64 12.36
CA PRO A 35 -3.32 -5.83 13.18
C PRO A 35 -2.05 -5.37 12.43
N VAL A 36 -1.40 -4.34 12.96
CA VAL A 36 -0.07 -3.89 12.51
C VAL A 36 0.95 -4.30 13.56
N LEU A 37 1.61 -5.44 13.33
CA LEU A 37 2.50 -6.07 14.33
C LEU A 37 3.85 -5.35 14.48
N PHE A 38 4.24 -4.54 13.50
CA PHE A 38 5.48 -3.76 13.53
C PHE A 38 5.27 -2.36 14.12
N LYS A 39 6.33 -1.82 14.73
CA LYS A 39 6.31 -0.56 15.50
C LYS A 39 7.52 0.33 15.17
N GLY A 40 7.47 1.59 15.61
CA GLY A 40 8.58 2.54 15.47
C GLY A 40 9.03 2.68 14.02
N TYR A 41 10.34 2.60 13.78
CA TYR A 41 10.93 2.83 12.45
C TYR A 41 10.37 1.91 11.35
N ALA A 42 9.92 0.70 11.71
CA ALA A 42 9.32 -0.22 10.76
C ALA A 42 8.04 0.34 10.12
N ARG A 43 7.29 1.23 10.79
CA ARG A 43 6.09 1.87 10.23
C ARG A 43 6.38 2.91 9.15
N LEU A 44 7.64 3.32 8.99
CA LEU A 44 8.10 4.18 7.89
C LEU A 44 8.55 3.36 6.66
N ARG A 45 8.58 2.02 6.75
CA ARG A 45 9.14 1.17 5.70
C ARG A 45 8.06 0.36 4.99
N ALA A 46 7.93 0.55 3.68
CA ALA A 46 7.04 -0.27 2.85
C ALA A 46 7.38 -1.76 2.93
N ALA A 47 8.65 -2.11 3.13
CA ALA A 47 9.10 -3.49 3.33
C ALA A 47 8.47 -4.17 4.56
N SER A 48 8.07 -3.43 5.60
CA SER A 48 7.43 -4.02 6.79
C SER A 48 6.08 -4.63 6.46
N PHE A 49 5.40 -4.13 5.43
CA PHE A 49 4.17 -4.72 4.93
C PHE A 49 4.38 -6.04 4.20
N LEU A 50 5.63 -6.46 3.96
CA LEU A 50 5.91 -7.82 3.55
C LEU A 50 5.55 -8.83 4.62
N GLU A 51 5.32 -8.46 5.89
CA GLU A 51 4.86 -9.37 6.95
C GLU A 51 3.41 -9.09 7.41
N PHE A 52 2.69 -8.20 6.71
CA PHE A 52 1.31 -7.85 7.03
C PHE A 52 0.34 -8.95 6.58
N GLY A 53 -0.63 -9.32 7.42
CA GLY A 53 -1.70 -10.24 7.04
C GLY A 53 -1.21 -11.58 6.46
N GLN A 54 -2.00 -12.16 5.55
CA GLN A 54 -1.69 -13.42 4.87
C GLN A 54 -1.09 -13.17 3.49
N MET A 55 -0.04 -13.90 3.13
CA MET A 55 0.52 -13.88 1.78
C MET A 55 -0.46 -14.51 0.79
N ILE A 56 -0.67 -13.85 -0.35
CA ILE A 56 -1.55 -14.33 -1.42
C ILE A 56 -0.84 -14.24 -2.77
N SER A 57 -1.16 -15.18 -3.67
CA SER A 57 -0.60 -15.23 -5.03
C SER A 57 -1.38 -14.42 -6.05
N VAL A 58 -2.68 -14.20 -5.80
CA VAL A 58 -3.59 -13.52 -6.72
C VAL A 58 -4.25 -12.33 -6.00
N PRO A 59 -3.75 -11.10 -6.22
CA PRO A 59 -4.28 -9.89 -5.59
C PRO A 59 -5.75 -9.62 -5.92
N CYS A 60 -6.51 -9.16 -4.93
CA CYS A 60 -7.90 -8.75 -5.03
C CYS A 60 -8.14 -7.40 -4.35
N LEU A 61 -9.34 -6.84 -4.55
CA LEU A 61 -9.78 -5.62 -3.88
C LEU A 61 -9.49 -5.64 -2.37
N GLY A 62 -8.77 -4.63 -1.89
CA GLY A 62 -8.42 -4.45 -0.49
C GLY A 62 -7.10 -5.10 -0.05
N ASP A 63 -6.45 -5.88 -0.92
CA ASP A 63 -5.14 -6.45 -0.61
C ASP A 63 -4.06 -5.35 -0.60
N THR A 64 -3.11 -5.48 0.32
CA THR A 64 -1.91 -4.65 0.37
C THR A 64 -0.91 -5.16 -0.65
N LEU A 65 -0.41 -4.28 -1.52
CA LEU A 65 0.60 -4.59 -2.52
C LEU A 65 1.91 -3.92 -2.15
N VAL A 66 3.00 -4.68 -2.14
CA VAL A 66 4.35 -4.17 -1.96
C VAL A 66 5.10 -4.29 -3.27
N PHE A 67 5.65 -3.17 -3.74
CA PHE A 67 6.34 -3.04 -5.02
C PHE A 67 7.82 -2.74 -4.82
N LYS A 68 8.67 -3.27 -5.71
CA LYS A 68 10.05 -2.82 -5.88
C LYS A 68 10.06 -1.47 -6.57
N ARG A 69 10.89 -0.54 -6.08
CA ARG A 69 11.22 0.72 -6.74
C ARG A 69 12.70 1.00 -6.62
N GLU A 70 13.20 1.93 -7.43
CA GLU A 70 14.56 2.44 -7.23
C GLU A 70 14.68 3.07 -5.84
N GLY A 71 15.73 2.74 -5.10
CA GLY A 71 15.93 3.23 -3.73
C GLY A 71 15.03 2.60 -2.65
N GLY A 72 14.26 1.54 -2.95
CA GLY A 72 13.58 0.75 -1.92
C GLY A 72 12.28 0.09 -2.36
N TYR A 73 11.22 0.31 -1.59
CA TYR A 73 9.91 -0.30 -1.82
C TYR A 73 8.79 0.74 -1.71
N HIS A 74 7.67 0.43 -2.34
CA HIS A 74 6.41 1.17 -2.24
C HIS A 74 5.29 0.25 -1.77
N VAL A 75 4.29 0.81 -1.10
CA VAL A 75 3.14 0.06 -0.60
C VAL A 75 1.85 0.82 -0.86
N GLY A 76 0.80 0.10 -1.26
CA GLY A 76 -0.53 0.65 -1.44
C GLY A 76 -1.61 -0.44 -1.46
N LEU A 77 -2.86 -0.03 -1.62
CA LEU A 77 -4.03 -0.90 -1.75
C LEU A 77 -4.28 -1.26 -3.21
N TYR A 78 -4.52 -2.53 -3.48
CA TYR A 78 -5.18 -2.96 -4.70
C TYR A 78 -6.62 -2.39 -4.74
N ILE A 79 -6.94 -1.70 -5.82
CA ILE A 79 -8.32 -1.27 -6.14
C ILE A 79 -8.82 -1.81 -7.49
N GLY A 80 -7.91 -2.29 -8.33
CA GLY A 80 -8.21 -2.94 -9.61
C GLY A 80 -6.93 -3.28 -10.36
N GLU A 81 -7.08 -3.79 -11.58
CA GLU A 81 -5.97 -4.08 -12.48
C GLU A 81 -6.42 -4.00 -13.95
N ASP A 82 -5.47 -3.76 -14.85
CA ASP A 82 -5.65 -4.01 -16.27
C ASP A 82 -4.74 -5.17 -16.71
N THR A 83 -4.50 -5.35 -18.00
CA THR A 83 -3.67 -6.45 -18.51
C THR A 83 -2.23 -6.38 -18.00
N THR A 84 -1.69 -5.17 -17.81
CA THR A 84 -0.25 -4.94 -17.59
C THR A 84 0.06 -4.26 -16.26
N HIS A 85 -0.92 -3.60 -15.64
CA HIS A 85 -0.74 -2.81 -14.42
C HIS A 85 -1.76 -3.17 -13.33
N TYR A 86 -1.36 -2.99 -12.08
CA TYR A 86 -2.29 -2.83 -10.97
C TYR A 86 -2.69 -1.36 -10.84
N HIS A 87 -3.94 -1.11 -10.50
CA HIS A 87 -4.42 0.21 -10.11
C HIS A 87 -4.33 0.26 -8.58
N VAL A 88 -3.53 1.18 -8.06
CA VAL A 88 -3.08 1.19 -6.68
C VAL A 88 -3.44 2.50 -6.02
N ALA A 89 -4.21 2.43 -4.94
CA ALA A 89 -4.46 3.58 -4.07
C ALA A 89 -3.37 3.63 -2.99
N GLY A 90 -2.61 4.72 -2.95
CA GLY A 90 -1.47 4.82 -2.06
C GLY A 90 -1.01 6.26 -1.86
N GLY A 91 -0.24 6.45 -0.79
CA GLY A 91 0.37 7.73 -0.46
C GLY A 91 1.72 7.91 -1.13
N ASN A 92 2.18 9.15 -1.23
CA ASN A 92 3.48 9.51 -1.78
C ASN A 92 3.61 9.06 -3.26
N GLN A 93 2.52 9.22 -4.00
CA GLN A 93 2.44 9.04 -5.46
C GLN A 93 2.32 10.44 -6.07
N SER A 94 3.42 10.99 -6.58
CA SER A 94 3.51 12.40 -7.00
C SER A 94 3.20 13.35 -5.83
N ASN A 95 3.78 13.05 -4.66
CA ASN A 95 3.55 13.75 -3.39
C ASN A 95 2.05 13.87 -2.98
N GLN A 96 1.23 12.88 -3.35
CA GLN A 96 -0.21 12.87 -3.07
C GLN A 96 -0.68 11.47 -2.63
N TYR A 97 -1.90 11.41 -2.09
CA TYR A 97 -2.64 10.17 -1.95
C TYR A 97 -3.61 10.05 -3.12
N ASN A 98 -3.32 9.17 -4.08
CA ASN A 98 -4.09 9.04 -5.30
C ASN A 98 -4.11 7.59 -5.80
N ILE A 99 -4.73 7.40 -6.96
CA ILE A 99 -4.75 6.15 -7.69
C ILE A 99 -3.74 6.23 -8.82
N THR A 100 -2.79 5.31 -8.87
CA THR A 100 -1.81 5.24 -9.96
C THR A 100 -1.68 3.82 -10.47
N ARG A 101 -1.40 3.68 -11.77
CA ARG A 101 -1.13 2.38 -12.39
C ARG A 101 0.33 1.99 -12.21
N ILE A 102 0.59 0.82 -11.60
CA ILE A 102 1.93 0.30 -11.33
C ILE A 102 2.12 -1.02 -12.10
N ASP A 103 3.21 -1.14 -12.85
CA ASP A 103 3.52 -2.34 -13.66
C ASP A 103 3.51 -3.59 -12.79
N LYS A 104 2.79 -4.63 -13.21
CA LYS A 104 2.68 -5.89 -12.48
C LYS A 104 4.03 -6.56 -12.22
N LYS A 105 5.02 -6.35 -13.08
CA LYS A 105 6.40 -6.86 -12.93
C LYS A 105 7.12 -6.28 -11.72
N ARG A 106 6.68 -5.12 -11.21
CA ARG A 106 7.24 -4.49 -10.02
C ARG A 106 6.68 -5.05 -8.73
N LEU A 107 5.61 -5.85 -8.78
CA LEU A 107 5.02 -6.45 -7.58
C LEU A 107 6.03 -7.40 -6.95
N LEU A 108 6.39 -7.12 -5.70
CA LEU A 108 7.17 -8.05 -4.90
C LEU A 108 6.27 -9.08 -4.23
N GLN A 109 5.22 -8.60 -3.55
CA GLN A 109 4.31 -9.46 -2.82
C GLN A 109 2.97 -8.77 -2.58
N ALA A 110 1.93 -9.57 -2.48
CA ALA A 110 0.61 -9.12 -2.05
C ALA A 110 0.19 -9.80 -0.74
N ARG A 111 -0.49 -9.02 0.10
CA ARG A 111 -0.85 -9.35 1.46
C ARG A 111 -2.32 -9.05 1.72
N ARG A 112 -3.09 -10.08 2.03
CA ARG A 112 -4.50 -9.94 2.41
C ARG A 112 -4.60 -9.63 3.91
N PRO A 113 -5.25 -8.52 4.32
CA PRO A 113 -5.52 -8.31 5.73
C PRO A 113 -6.40 -9.43 6.28
N TYR A 114 -6.20 -9.81 7.53
CA TYR A 114 -7.09 -10.77 8.19
C TYR A 114 -8.50 -10.17 8.32
N TYR A 115 -9.51 -10.98 7.99
CA TYR A 115 -10.92 -10.66 8.16
C TYR A 115 -11.47 -11.43 9.35
N THR A 116 -12.06 -10.73 10.31
CA THR A 116 -12.58 -11.32 11.56
C THR A 116 -13.99 -11.91 11.39
N THR A 117 -14.78 -11.38 10.46
CA THR A 117 -16.18 -11.78 10.21
C THR A 117 -16.37 -12.56 8.91
N GLY A 118 -15.27 -13.01 8.31
CA GLY A 118 -15.24 -13.65 6.98
C GLY A 118 -14.86 -12.69 5.86
N VAL A 119 -14.37 -13.25 4.74
CA VAL A 119 -13.90 -12.48 3.59
C VAL A 119 -15.11 -11.88 2.83
N PRO A 120 -15.19 -10.55 2.63
CA PRO A 120 -16.27 -9.94 1.86
C PRO A 120 -16.32 -10.44 0.42
N LYS A 121 -17.53 -10.59 -0.14
CA LYS A 121 -17.73 -11.01 -1.55
C LYS A 121 -17.10 -10.06 -2.58
N SER A 122 -16.81 -8.83 -2.17
CA SER A 122 -16.13 -7.83 -3.01
C SER A 122 -14.63 -8.07 -3.14
N VAL A 123 -14.02 -8.95 -2.32
CA VAL A 123 -12.60 -9.33 -2.40
C VAL A 123 -12.40 -10.28 -3.58
N LYS A 124 -12.42 -9.69 -4.77
CA LYS A 124 -12.17 -10.33 -6.06
C LYS A 124 -11.28 -9.43 -6.90
N ARG A 125 -10.73 -10.00 -7.98
CA ARG A 125 -10.03 -9.22 -9.01
C ARG A 125 -11.02 -8.31 -9.70
N LEU A 126 -10.63 -7.05 -9.88
CA LEU A 126 -11.42 -6.06 -10.60
C LEU A 126 -10.63 -5.61 -11.83
N PHE A 127 -11.12 -5.97 -13.00
CA PHE A 127 -10.53 -5.51 -14.25
C PHE A 127 -11.10 -4.15 -14.62
N LEU A 128 -10.23 -3.16 -14.74
CA LEU A 128 -10.57 -1.78 -15.09
C LEU A 128 -10.06 -1.46 -16.50
N ASN A 129 -10.67 -0.46 -17.14
CA ASN A 129 -10.15 0.09 -18.38
C ASN A 129 -8.75 0.68 -18.13
N ALA A 130 -7.88 0.61 -19.15
CA ALA A 130 -6.50 1.12 -19.09
C ALA A 130 -6.42 2.66 -19.16
N THR A 131 -7.29 3.35 -18.44
CA THR A 131 -7.39 4.81 -18.32
C THR A 131 -6.78 5.27 -17.00
N GLY A 132 -6.08 6.40 -16.99
CA GLY A 132 -5.44 6.96 -15.79
C GLY A 132 -3.92 7.04 -15.90
N GLU A 133 -3.30 7.72 -14.93
CA GLU A 133 -1.85 7.95 -14.90
C GLU A 133 -1.07 6.66 -14.64
N ILE A 134 -0.01 6.46 -15.41
CA ILE A 134 0.95 5.37 -15.23
C ILE A 134 2.11 5.90 -14.38
N SER A 135 2.39 5.21 -13.27
CA SER A 135 3.54 5.50 -12.41
C SER A 135 4.82 5.35 -13.22
N LYS A 136 5.55 6.47 -13.37
CA LYS A 136 6.91 6.48 -13.91
C LYS A 136 7.95 6.47 -12.79
N ASN A 137 7.62 7.09 -11.64
CA ASN A 137 8.38 7.15 -10.39
C ASN A 137 7.42 7.39 -9.21
N GLU A 138 7.62 6.72 -8.06
CA GLU A 138 6.80 6.88 -6.84
C GLU A 138 7.52 7.78 -5.84
N VAL A 139 7.65 9.06 -6.19
CA VAL A 139 8.16 10.10 -5.28
C VAL A 139 7.02 10.75 -4.53
#